data_AF-A0A815CPU0-F1
#
_entry.id   AF-A0A815CPU0-F1
#
_cell.length_a   1.000
_cell.length_b   1.000
_cell.length_c   1.000
_cell.angle_alpha   90.00
_cell.angle_beta   90.00
_cell.angle_gamma   90.00
#
_symmetry.space_group_name_H-M   'P 1'
#
loop_
_entity.id
_entity.type
_entity.pdbx_description
1 polymer ?
#
loop_
_entity_poly.entity_id
_entity_poly.type
_entity_poly.pdbx_seq_one_letter_code
_entity_poly.pdbx_strand_id
1 'polypeptide(L)'
;MTGIVEPVDICVDNATHKLGRIFLITFGNGSSLYSNKTPSDFNFTTAHTQNQQTSILFSHFGFGNKVPEHSEWHNGSLDHTKDDDGGYMFLADVGNESHQPLFNYKVNNLSSGVCYEFSAHITNVVKSGTKQVKPNVRLEVWEKDKNNTLIAQASTGDLPECDTMSWSKYGVSFVPTSTSVALFMVSNIYATRGNDIAIDDIELSVCSDSVDLCAEQDTHESTSMFLITFGNGSSTYSNKTLSDFNFTTNHTQNLQISPGHGRFGLINKVPGNFSAWHSDSLDHTPTDDDGHMFLVDVGHRNDQIFNYKINNLCIGLRYGFSAYFANIFKAGCNAPEPDVRLEVRAAKEDGDLIASKSTGDIPQCNNMTWSKHGISFSPTSSSVVILMLSNVNQSYQDLGNDLAIDDIELRVCSGNHSGLCPPS
;
A
#
# COMPACT_ATOMS: atom_id res chain seq x y z
N MET A 1 -33.69 -11.92 12.17
CA MET A 1 -34.56 -11.24 11.17
C MET A 1 -33.72 -10.99 9.95
N THR A 2 -34.13 -11.58 8.83
CA THR A 2 -33.61 -11.34 7.49
C THR A 2 -33.95 -9.92 7.04
N GLY A 3 -33.00 -9.24 6.39
CA GLY A 3 -33.22 -7.94 5.76
C GLY A 3 -32.13 -7.65 4.74
N ILE A 4 -32.28 -8.24 3.55
CA ILE A 4 -31.59 -7.77 2.35
C ILE A 4 -32.21 -6.41 2.00
N VAL A 5 -31.35 -5.41 1.82
CA VAL A 5 -31.68 -4.20 1.05
C VAL A 5 -30.47 -3.90 0.17
N GLU A 6 -30.69 -3.95 -1.13
CA GLU A 6 -29.97 -3.16 -2.14
C GLU A 6 -31.02 -2.44 -2.99
N PRO A 7 -30.70 -1.35 -3.71
CA PRO A 7 -29.57 -0.43 -3.57
C PRO A 7 -30.05 1.02 -3.36
N VAL A 8 -29.18 1.89 -2.83
CA VAL A 8 -29.33 3.34 -2.94
C VAL A 8 -28.02 3.89 -3.50
N ASP A 9 -28.11 4.52 -4.67
CA ASP A 9 -27.03 5.32 -5.25
C ASP A 9 -26.62 6.43 -4.29
N ILE A 10 -25.42 6.31 -3.74
CA ILE A 10 -24.72 7.38 -3.02
C ILE A 10 -23.27 7.30 -3.50
N CYS A 11 -22.79 8.38 -4.12
CA CYS A 11 -21.37 8.59 -4.38
C CYS A 11 -20.61 8.36 -3.07
N VAL A 12 -19.77 7.34 -3.03
CA VAL A 12 -19.06 6.97 -1.80
C VAL A 12 -17.98 8.02 -1.53
N ASP A 13 -18.21 8.74 -0.44
CA ASP A 13 -17.26 9.57 0.29
C ASP A 13 -16.09 8.67 0.74
N ASN A 14 -14.86 9.13 0.50
CA ASN A 14 -13.62 8.34 0.63
C ASN A 14 -13.14 8.19 2.09
N ALA A 15 -14.06 8.04 3.04
CA ALA A 15 -13.77 7.92 4.46
C ALA A 15 -14.14 6.53 4.98
N THR A 16 -13.12 5.80 5.45
CA THR A 16 -13.13 4.46 6.08
C THR A 16 -13.03 3.23 5.18
N HIS A 17 -12.00 3.21 4.33
CA HIS A 17 -11.47 1.96 3.77
C HIS A 17 -10.50 1.27 4.77
N LYS A 18 -11.00 0.37 5.63
CA LYS A 18 -10.18 -0.75 6.14
C LYS A 18 -10.10 -1.79 5.01
N LEU A 19 -9.28 -1.52 3.99
CA LEU A 19 -9.14 -2.44 2.85
C LEU A 19 -8.17 -3.58 3.15
N GLY A 20 -8.69 -4.80 3.23
CA GLY A 20 -7.95 -6.02 2.87
C GLY A 20 -7.44 -6.96 3.98
N ARG A 21 -7.82 -6.80 5.26
CA ARG A 21 -7.42 -7.75 6.32
C ARG A 21 -8.04 -9.14 6.09
N ILE A 22 -7.21 -10.18 6.01
CA ILE A 22 -7.63 -11.59 5.90
C ILE A 22 -7.92 -12.17 7.28
N PHE A 23 -7.01 -11.97 8.24
CA PHE A 23 -7.25 -12.27 9.65
C PHE A 23 -6.43 -11.37 10.56
N LEU A 24 -6.86 -11.24 11.82
CA LEU A 24 -6.10 -10.67 12.93
C LEU A 24 -6.29 -11.56 14.16
N ILE A 25 -5.20 -11.87 14.85
CA ILE A 25 -5.19 -12.61 16.11
C ILE A 25 -4.63 -11.68 17.21
N THR A 26 -5.50 -11.26 18.13
CA THR A 26 -5.18 -10.43 19.31
C THR A 26 -5.25 -11.21 20.62
N PHE A 27 -5.42 -12.53 20.53
CA PHE A 27 -5.66 -13.46 21.65
C PHE A 27 -6.88 -13.18 22.57
N GLY A 28 -7.63 -12.10 22.33
CA GLY A 28 -8.80 -11.66 23.08
C GLY A 28 -8.43 -10.97 24.39
N ASN A 29 -9.40 -10.77 25.29
CA ASN A 29 -9.18 -10.08 26.57
C ASN A 29 -9.78 -10.84 27.77
N GLY A 30 -9.35 -10.48 28.98
CA GLY A 30 -9.85 -11.05 30.22
C GLY A 30 -9.15 -10.54 31.49
N SER A 31 -9.76 -10.79 32.64
CA SER A 31 -9.25 -10.32 33.93
C SER A 31 -8.17 -11.23 34.55
N SER A 32 -8.11 -12.49 34.13
CA SER A 32 -7.12 -13.46 34.62
C SER A 32 -5.76 -13.21 33.97
N LEU A 33 -4.67 -13.37 34.74
CA LEU A 33 -3.30 -13.16 34.24
C LEU A 33 -3.02 -13.94 32.96
N TYR A 34 -3.48 -15.21 32.90
CA TYR A 34 -3.41 -16.02 31.70
C TYR A 34 -4.79 -16.42 31.20
N SER A 35 -4.95 -16.42 29.88
CA SER A 35 -6.11 -16.98 29.20
C SER A 35 -6.11 -18.50 29.31
N ASN A 36 -7.30 -19.09 29.41
CA ASN A 36 -7.49 -20.55 29.33
C ASN A 36 -7.53 -21.05 27.87
N LYS A 37 -7.51 -20.14 26.89
CA LYS A 37 -7.45 -20.48 25.46
C LYS A 37 -6.14 -21.17 25.10
N THR A 38 -6.18 -21.89 24.01
CA THR A 38 -5.11 -22.70 23.44
C THR A 38 -4.82 -22.24 22.00
N PRO A 39 -3.67 -22.61 21.40
CA PRO A 39 -3.37 -22.26 20.01
C PRO A 39 -4.46 -22.66 19.00
N SER A 40 -5.17 -23.77 19.25
CA SER A 40 -6.26 -24.22 18.38
C SER A 40 -7.48 -23.29 18.39
N ASP A 41 -7.72 -22.52 19.47
CA ASP A 41 -8.79 -21.51 19.50
C ASP A 41 -8.53 -20.35 18.52
N PHE A 42 -7.28 -20.24 18.03
CA PHE A 42 -6.82 -19.26 17.06
C PHE A 42 -6.30 -19.90 15.76
N ASN A 43 -6.59 -21.19 15.54
CA ASN A 43 -6.22 -21.96 14.34
C ASN A 43 -4.71 -22.03 14.02
N PHE A 44 -3.83 -21.88 15.01
CA PHE A 44 -2.39 -22.10 14.83
C PHE A 44 -1.87 -23.26 15.67
N THR A 45 -0.66 -23.71 15.34
CA THR A 45 0.11 -24.70 16.11
C THR A 45 1.45 -24.11 16.51
N THR A 46 2.03 -24.61 17.61
CA THR A 46 3.35 -24.23 18.11
C THR A 46 4.06 -25.47 18.63
N ALA A 47 5.39 -25.47 18.62
CA ALA A 47 6.19 -26.54 19.21
C ALA A 47 6.38 -26.39 20.73
N HIS A 48 5.96 -25.26 21.30
CA HIS A 48 6.16 -24.93 22.70
C HIS A 48 5.01 -25.47 23.56
N THR A 49 5.30 -25.81 24.82
CA THR A 49 4.27 -26.30 25.75
C THR A 49 3.59 -25.14 26.44
N GLN A 50 2.26 -25.13 26.50
CA GLN A 50 1.54 -24.07 27.18
C GLN A 50 1.69 -24.19 28.70
N ASN A 51 2.04 -23.10 29.37
CA ASN A 51 2.03 -22.97 30.82
C ASN A 51 1.13 -21.81 31.25
N GLN A 52 0.22 -22.07 32.18
CA GLN A 52 -0.72 -21.10 32.75
C GLN A 52 -0.42 -20.80 34.22
N GLN A 53 0.85 -20.89 34.62
CA GLN A 53 1.33 -20.61 35.98
C GLN A 53 1.85 -19.17 36.11
N THR A 54 2.14 -18.73 37.34
CA THR A 54 2.61 -17.38 37.66
C THR A 54 3.87 -16.94 36.90
N SER A 55 4.66 -17.87 36.37
CA SER A 55 5.85 -17.60 35.55
C SER A 55 5.87 -18.51 34.33
N ILE A 56 6.34 -17.99 33.19
CA ILE A 56 6.67 -18.81 32.02
C ILE A 56 7.95 -19.59 32.34
N LEU A 57 7.93 -20.89 32.01
CA LEU A 57 9.07 -21.79 32.19
C LEU A 57 9.86 -21.89 30.88
N PHE A 58 11.10 -22.34 30.98
CA PHE A 58 11.95 -22.65 29.82
C PHE A 58 11.22 -23.48 28.75
N SER A 59 11.25 -23.03 27.49
CA SER A 59 10.52 -23.65 26.36
C SER A 59 9.00 -23.75 26.52
N HIS A 60 8.40 -22.85 27.32
CA HIS A 60 6.95 -22.72 27.46
C HIS A 60 6.43 -21.39 26.94
N PHE A 61 5.12 -21.34 26.71
CA PHE A 61 4.41 -20.12 26.37
C PHE A 61 3.12 -19.97 27.18
N GLY A 62 2.56 -18.76 27.21
CA GLY A 62 1.24 -18.49 27.75
C GLY A 62 0.61 -17.26 27.09
N PHE A 63 -0.72 -17.19 27.08
CA PHE A 63 -1.43 -15.98 26.65
C PHE A 63 -1.66 -15.10 27.86
N GLY A 64 -0.79 -14.11 28.10
CA GLY A 64 -0.78 -13.29 29.31
C GLY A 64 -1.40 -11.92 29.06
N ASN A 65 -2.22 -11.40 29.98
CA ASN A 65 -2.81 -10.05 29.83
C ASN A 65 -1.90 -8.91 30.28
N LYS A 66 -0.73 -9.29 30.79
CA LYS A 66 0.41 -8.46 31.12
C LYS A 66 1.63 -9.34 31.30
N VAL A 67 2.82 -8.76 31.23
CA VAL A 67 4.06 -9.44 31.56
C VAL A 67 4.03 -9.86 33.04
N PRO A 68 4.20 -11.15 33.38
CA PRO A 68 4.13 -11.66 34.75
C PRO A 68 5.32 -11.17 35.58
N GLU A 69 5.27 -11.42 36.89
CA GLU A 69 6.38 -11.12 37.79
C GLU A 69 7.60 -12.00 37.47
N HIS A 70 8.68 -11.37 37.00
CA HIS A 70 9.98 -11.98 36.79
C HIS A 70 11.10 -11.01 37.19
N SER A 71 12.26 -11.51 37.62
CA SER A 71 13.34 -10.63 38.09
C SER A 71 13.95 -9.78 36.97
N GLU A 72 13.86 -10.26 35.73
CA GLU A 72 14.58 -9.69 34.58
C GLU A 72 13.63 -9.11 33.52
N TRP A 73 12.31 -9.31 33.65
CA TRP A 73 11.34 -8.85 32.64
C TRP A 73 10.69 -7.52 33.00
N HIS A 74 10.08 -6.88 32.02
CA HIS A 74 9.26 -5.68 32.18
C HIS A 74 7.88 -5.98 32.82
N ASN A 75 7.87 -6.44 34.08
CA ASN A 75 6.68 -6.82 34.83
C ASN A 75 5.55 -5.78 34.74
N GLY A 76 4.32 -6.25 34.51
CA GLY A 76 3.13 -5.41 34.43
C GLY A 76 2.92 -4.68 33.10
N SER A 77 3.86 -4.76 32.15
CA SER A 77 3.65 -4.22 30.80
C SER A 77 2.49 -4.94 30.11
N LEU A 78 1.66 -4.18 29.41
CA LEU A 78 0.44 -4.68 28.77
C LEU A 78 0.74 -5.21 27.35
N ASP A 79 -0.26 -5.86 26.77
CA ASP A 79 -0.27 -6.27 25.37
C ASP A 79 -0.24 -5.05 24.41
N HIS A 80 -0.22 -5.31 23.10
CA HIS A 80 -0.12 -4.25 22.10
C HIS A 80 -1.48 -3.74 21.65
N THR A 81 -2.49 -4.60 21.68
CA THR A 81 -3.83 -4.29 21.18
C THR A 81 -4.38 -3.03 21.87
N LYS A 82 -5.05 -2.17 21.08
CA LYS A 82 -5.60 -0.91 21.59
C LYS A 82 -7.08 -1.09 21.92
N ASP A 83 -7.51 -0.36 22.95
CA ASP A 83 -8.90 -0.26 23.39
C ASP A 83 -9.52 -1.61 23.83
N ASP A 84 -8.70 -2.54 24.32
CA ASP A 84 -9.13 -3.83 24.87
C ASP A 84 -8.58 -4.07 26.28
N ASP A 85 -9.26 -3.48 27.28
CA ASP A 85 -8.91 -3.67 28.68
C ASP A 85 -8.70 -5.16 29.04
N GLY A 86 -7.47 -5.50 29.44
CA GLY A 86 -7.06 -6.86 29.75
C GLY A 86 -6.79 -7.73 28.52
N GLY A 87 -6.40 -7.15 27.40
CA GLY A 87 -5.95 -7.83 26.18
C GLY A 87 -4.79 -8.79 26.45
N TYR A 88 -4.80 -9.93 25.75
CA TYR A 88 -3.83 -11.01 25.92
C TYR A 88 -2.74 -10.93 24.84
N MET A 89 -1.48 -11.17 25.22
CA MET A 89 -0.36 -11.37 24.28
C MET A 89 0.21 -12.79 24.39
N PHE A 90 0.83 -13.29 23.33
CA PHE A 90 1.62 -14.53 23.38
C PHE A 90 2.99 -14.25 24.02
N LEU A 91 3.20 -14.74 25.24
CA LEU A 91 4.47 -14.68 25.96
C LEU A 91 5.18 -16.03 25.84
N ALA A 92 6.46 -16.04 25.49
CA ALA A 92 7.24 -17.28 25.45
C ALA A 92 8.67 -17.09 25.94
N ASP A 93 9.13 -18.08 26.70
CA ASP A 93 10.55 -18.41 26.80
C ASP A 93 10.79 -19.48 25.73
N VAL A 94 11.50 -19.08 24.68
CA VAL A 94 11.68 -19.87 23.46
C VAL A 94 12.65 -21.05 23.69
N GLY A 95 13.49 -20.96 24.72
CA GLY A 95 14.49 -21.97 25.08
C GLY A 95 15.53 -22.28 24.00
N ASN A 96 16.04 -23.53 23.99
CA ASN A 96 17.26 -23.92 23.29
C ASN A 96 17.03 -24.73 22.00
N GLU A 97 15.81 -24.84 21.51
CA GLU A 97 15.56 -25.54 20.24
C GLU A 97 15.45 -24.54 19.10
N SER A 98 16.57 -24.31 18.40
CA SER A 98 16.56 -23.45 17.21
C SER A 98 15.65 -24.05 16.14
N HIS A 99 14.95 -23.18 15.39
CA HIS A 99 14.02 -23.55 14.32
C HIS A 99 12.68 -24.18 14.75
N GLN A 100 12.36 -24.27 16.03
CA GLN A 100 11.01 -24.64 16.46
C GLN A 100 10.01 -23.50 16.19
N PRO A 101 8.82 -23.79 15.64
CA PRO A 101 7.83 -22.77 15.36
C PRO A 101 7.20 -22.25 16.65
N LEU A 102 7.28 -20.94 16.86
CA LEU A 102 6.46 -20.19 17.80
C LEU A 102 5.01 -20.11 17.29
N PHE A 103 4.86 -20.01 15.97
CA PHE A 103 3.59 -19.94 15.27
C PHE A 103 3.68 -20.71 13.95
N ASN A 104 2.68 -21.52 13.66
CA ASN A 104 2.47 -22.20 12.39
C ASN A 104 0.98 -22.20 12.04
N TYR A 105 0.62 -21.50 10.96
CA TYR A 105 -0.76 -21.28 10.54
C TYR A 105 -0.92 -21.60 9.05
N LYS A 106 -1.96 -22.36 8.71
CA LYS A 106 -2.28 -22.68 7.31
C LYS A 106 -3.35 -21.73 6.79
N VAL A 107 -3.07 -21.07 5.67
CA VAL A 107 -4.02 -20.19 4.97
C VAL A 107 -4.41 -20.86 3.66
N ASN A 108 -5.72 -20.91 3.39
CA ASN A 108 -6.26 -21.44 2.14
C ASN A 108 -7.07 -20.34 1.42
N ASN A 109 -7.43 -20.58 0.17
CA ASN A 109 -8.25 -19.69 -0.67
C ASN A 109 -7.60 -18.31 -0.92
N LEU A 110 -6.27 -18.25 -1.00
CA LEU A 110 -5.59 -17.03 -1.47
C LEU A 110 -5.72 -16.90 -2.99
N SER A 111 -5.88 -15.66 -3.46
CA SER A 111 -5.79 -15.33 -4.87
C SER A 111 -4.33 -15.34 -5.33
N SER A 112 -4.01 -16.16 -6.32
CA SER A 112 -2.69 -16.19 -6.95
C SER A 112 -2.39 -14.85 -7.62
N GLY A 113 -1.17 -14.34 -7.50
CA GLY A 113 -0.76 -13.05 -8.08
C GLY A 113 -1.15 -11.81 -7.28
N VAL A 114 -1.83 -11.95 -6.13
CA VAL A 114 -2.14 -10.84 -5.21
C VAL A 114 -1.04 -10.71 -4.15
N CYS A 115 -0.63 -9.49 -3.81
CA CYS A 115 0.34 -9.25 -2.73
C CYS A 115 -0.36 -9.33 -1.36
N TYR A 116 0.23 -10.08 -0.43
CA TYR A 116 -0.18 -10.14 0.97
C TYR A 116 1.00 -9.80 1.90
N GLU A 117 0.69 -9.22 3.07
CA GLU A 117 1.63 -9.00 4.17
C GLU A 117 1.24 -9.92 5.34
N PHE A 118 2.19 -10.77 5.76
CA PHE A 118 2.12 -11.49 7.04
C PHE A 118 2.93 -10.71 8.07
N SER A 119 2.31 -10.28 9.17
CA SER A 119 2.95 -9.43 10.18
C SER A 119 2.52 -9.75 11.61
N ALA A 120 3.31 -9.28 12.57
CA ALA A 120 3.01 -9.33 14.00
C ALA A 120 3.71 -8.18 14.73
N HIS A 121 3.18 -7.78 15.88
CA HIS A 121 3.89 -6.93 16.84
C HIS A 121 4.73 -7.82 17.75
N ILE A 122 6.02 -7.53 17.85
CA ILE A 122 6.98 -8.37 18.56
C ILE A 122 7.87 -7.49 19.43
N THR A 123 8.19 -7.95 20.64
CA THR A 123 9.12 -7.25 21.53
C THR A 123 9.89 -8.20 22.44
N ASN A 124 11.05 -7.72 22.90
CA ASN A 124 11.84 -8.38 23.93
C ASN A 124 11.29 -7.99 25.31
N VAL A 125 10.89 -8.98 26.11
CA VAL A 125 10.34 -8.71 27.46
C VAL A 125 11.42 -8.45 28.50
N VAL A 126 12.70 -8.65 28.15
CA VAL A 126 13.85 -8.53 29.06
C VAL A 126 14.34 -7.08 29.16
N LYS A 127 14.56 -6.63 30.40
CA LYS A 127 15.06 -5.29 30.74
C LYS A 127 16.50 -5.05 30.28
N SER A 128 16.83 -3.81 29.96
CA SER A 128 18.20 -3.36 29.69
C SER A 128 19.20 -3.78 30.77
N GLY A 129 20.38 -4.23 30.33
CA GLY A 129 21.52 -4.47 31.21
C GLY A 129 21.59 -5.88 31.79
N THR A 130 20.65 -6.77 31.45
CA THR A 130 20.67 -8.17 31.87
C THR A 130 21.68 -9.01 31.10
N LYS A 131 22.12 -8.54 29.93
CA LYS A 131 23.12 -9.22 29.06
C LYS A 131 22.69 -10.64 28.69
N GLN A 132 21.40 -10.85 28.51
CA GLN A 132 20.86 -12.13 28.08
C GLN A 132 20.98 -12.27 26.56
N VAL A 133 20.71 -13.49 26.07
CA VAL A 133 20.59 -13.70 24.63
C VAL A 133 19.34 -12.95 24.15
N LYS A 134 19.52 -12.05 23.19
CA LYS A 134 18.45 -11.22 22.63
C LYS A 134 17.59 -12.05 21.70
N PRO A 135 16.25 -11.99 21.79
CA PRO A 135 15.41 -12.74 20.88
C PRO A 135 15.58 -12.33 19.43
N ASN A 136 15.42 -13.28 18.52
CA ASN A 136 15.53 -13.03 17.09
C ASN A 136 14.62 -14.02 16.34
N VAL A 137 13.58 -13.50 15.71
CA VAL A 137 12.52 -14.28 15.08
C VAL A 137 12.56 -14.09 13.58
N ARG A 138 12.30 -15.18 12.85
CA ARG A 138 12.13 -15.17 11.40
C ARG A 138 10.68 -15.47 11.06
N LEU A 139 10.06 -14.56 10.31
CA LEU A 139 8.77 -14.77 9.67
C LEU A 139 9.03 -15.47 8.34
N GLU A 140 8.31 -16.54 8.03
CA GLU A 140 8.46 -17.32 6.81
C GLU A 140 7.12 -17.63 6.17
N VAL A 141 7.09 -17.64 4.84
CA VAL A 141 5.92 -18.00 4.03
C VAL A 141 6.30 -19.14 3.10
N TRP A 142 5.60 -20.26 3.22
CA TRP A 142 5.85 -21.49 2.46
C TRP A 142 4.67 -21.89 1.59
N GLU A 143 4.91 -22.16 0.31
CA GLU A 143 3.95 -22.82 -0.55
C GLU A 143 4.01 -24.35 -0.36
N LYS A 144 2.90 -24.93 0.08
CA LYS A 144 2.83 -26.37 0.39
C LYS A 144 2.41 -27.24 -0.81
N ASP A 145 1.78 -26.66 -1.82
CA ASP A 145 1.25 -27.41 -2.97
C ASP A 145 2.31 -27.71 -4.04
N LYS A 146 3.50 -27.07 -3.98
CA LYS A 146 4.60 -27.20 -4.93
C LYS A 146 5.95 -27.38 -4.22
N ASN A 147 6.24 -28.59 -3.72
CA ASN A 147 7.54 -29.00 -3.17
C ASN A 147 7.97 -28.39 -1.81
N ASN A 148 7.06 -27.86 -0.98
CA ASN A 148 7.42 -27.14 0.25
C ASN A 148 8.44 -26.03 -0.04
N THR A 149 8.06 -25.05 -0.86
CA THR A 149 8.96 -23.96 -1.27
C THR A 149 8.81 -22.77 -0.34
N LEU A 150 9.92 -22.27 0.22
CA LEU A 150 9.96 -20.98 0.92
C LEU A 150 9.88 -19.86 -0.13
N ILE A 151 8.84 -19.02 -0.07
CA ILE A 151 8.61 -17.95 -1.06
C ILE A 151 8.90 -16.55 -0.53
N ALA A 152 8.89 -16.37 0.79
CA ALA A 152 9.29 -15.11 1.42
C ALA A 152 9.74 -15.34 2.86
N GLN A 153 10.69 -14.53 3.31
CA GLN A 153 11.09 -14.49 4.71
C GLN A 153 11.58 -13.10 5.13
N ALA A 154 11.43 -12.78 6.40
CA ALA A 154 12.04 -11.61 7.03
C ALA A 154 12.50 -11.97 8.44
N SER A 155 13.57 -11.33 8.91
CA SER A 155 14.08 -11.51 10.27
C SER A 155 13.87 -10.21 11.05
N THR A 156 13.53 -10.33 12.33
CA THR A 156 13.50 -9.19 13.25
C THR A 156 14.90 -8.62 13.50
N GLY A 157 15.95 -9.39 13.24
CA GLY A 157 17.25 -9.18 13.86
C GLY A 157 17.19 -9.41 15.37
N ASP A 158 18.27 -9.11 16.08
CA ASP A 158 18.29 -9.19 17.53
C ASP A 158 17.41 -8.07 18.13
N LEU A 159 16.36 -8.47 18.83
CA LEU A 159 15.48 -7.56 19.56
C LEU A 159 16.22 -7.00 20.78
N PRO A 160 16.49 -5.68 20.84
CA PRO A 160 17.29 -5.11 21.91
C PRO A 160 16.63 -5.24 23.28
N GLU A 161 17.45 -5.34 24.32
CA GLU A 161 16.99 -5.09 25.70
C GLU A 161 16.87 -3.57 25.87
N CYS A 162 15.74 -3.09 26.39
CA CYS A 162 15.45 -1.67 26.53
C CYS A 162 15.12 -1.31 27.98
N ASP A 163 15.22 -0.04 28.36
CA ASP A 163 14.82 0.42 29.69
C ASP A 163 13.30 0.36 29.87
N THR A 164 12.56 0.48 28.77
CA THR A 164 11.10 0.36 28.67
C THR A 164 10.72 -0.62 27.57
N MET A 165 9.72 -1.47 27.81
CA MET A 165 9.17 -2.38 26.80
C MET A 165 8.44 -1.56 25.72
N SER A 166 8.83 -1.78 24.46
CA SER A 166 8.23 -1.12 23.31
C SER A 166 7.91 -2.16 22.24
N TRP A 167 6.71 -2.11 21.69
CA TRP A 167 6.28 -2.98 20.61
C TRP A 167 6.75 -2.44 19.25
N SER A 168 7.20 -3.35 18.39
CA SER A 168 7.57 -3.05 17.01
C SER A 168 6.83 -4.00 16.08
N LYS A 169 6.26 -3.48 14.98
CA LYS A 169 5.66 -4.29 13.93
C LYS A 169 6.76 -4.89 13.05
N TYR A 170 6.72 -6.20 12.84
CA TYR A 170 7.56 -6.92 11.89
C TYR A 170 6.68 -7.66 10.91
N GLY A 171 7.09 -7.71 9.65
CA GLY A 171 6.29 -8.31 8.59
C GLY A 171 7.12 -8.80 7.41
N VAL A 172 6.50 -9.64 6.60
CA VAL A 172 7.02 -10.10 5.32
C VAL A 172 5.91 -10.05 4.27
N SER A 173 6.19 -9.36 3.16
CA SER A 173 5.29 -9.30 2.01
C SER A 173 5.60 -10.43 1.03
N PHE A 174 4.56 -10.98 0.39
CA PHE A 174 4.68 -12.07 -0.56
C PHE A 174 3.56 -12.05 -1.60
N VAL A 175 3.83 -12.64 -2.76
CA VAL A 175 2.83 -12.92 -3.79
C VAL A 175 2.77 -14.43 -3.99
N PRO A 176 1.69 -15.12 -3.56
CA PRO A 176 1.59 -16.56 -3.73
C PRO A 176 1.28 -16.89 -5.19
N THR A 177 1.86 -17.98 -5.66
CA THR A 177 1.55 -18.63 -6.94
C THR A 177 0.54 -19.77 -6.79
N SER A 178 0.28 -20.20 -5.55
CA SER A 178 -0.75 -21.17 -5.16
C SER A 178 -1.92 -20.49 -4.42
N THR A 179 -2.99 -21.25 -4.17
CA THR A 179 -4.12 -20.79 -3.36
C THR A 179 -3.96 -21.07 -1.87
N SER A 180 -2.84 -21.66 -1.45
CA SER A 180 -2.59 -22.06 -0.06
C SER A 180 -1.13 -21.88 0.32
N VAL A 181 -0.91 -21.25 1.47
CA VAL A 181 0.43 -21.05 2.08
C VAL A 181 0.41 -21.48 3.55
N ALA A 182 1.58 -21.76 4.09
CA ALA A 182 1.82 -21.90 5.52
C ALA A 182 2.69 -20.73 6.01
N LEU A 183 2.25 -20.08 7.08
CA LEU A 183 2.91 -18.95 7.73
C LEU A 183 3.61 -19.46 8.99
N PHE A 184 4.89 -19.12 9.15
CA PHE A 184 5.68 -19.51 10.31
C PHE A 184 6.32 -18.30 10.99
N MET A 185 6.39 -18.35 12.32
CA MET A 185 7.38 -17.59 13.09
C MET A 185 8.29 -18.59 13.79
N VAL A 186 9.59 -18.51 13.53
CA VAL A 186 10.60 -19.42 14.08
C VAL A 186 11.72 -18.64 14.77
N SER A 187 12.28 -19.20 15.82
CA SER A 187 13.49 -18.64 16.46
C SER A 187 14.72 -18.85 15.58
N ASN A 188 15.49 -17.77 15.34
CA ASN A 188 16.80 -17.81 14.68
C ASN A 188 17.93 -18.25 15.62
N ILE A 189 17.68 -18.31 16.93
CA ILE A 189 18.73 -18.44 17.93
C ILE A 189 18.51 -19.62 18.85
N TYR A 190 19.64 -20.10 19.37
CA TYR A 190 19.74 -21.06 20.45
C TYR A 190 20.07 -20.30 21.73
N ALA A 191 19.24 -20.43 22.77
CA ALA A 191 19.51 -19.83 24.06
C ALA A 191 19.21 -20.82 25.20
N THR A 192 20.14 -20.95 26.16
CA THR A 192 19.86 -21.61 27.44
C THR A 192 19.44 -20.63 28.53
N ARG A 193 19.41 -19.33 28.22
CA ARG A 193 18.96 -18.23 29.07
C ARG A 193 18.64 -17.00 28.20
N GLY A 194 17.49 -16.37 28.45
CA GLY A 194 16.96 -15.30 27.59
C GLY A 194 16.29 -15.83 26.34
N ASN A 195 16.22 -15.00 25.29
CA ASN A 195 15.35 -15.20 24.12
C ASN A 195 13.85 -15.14 24.49
N ASP A 196 13.52 -14.46 25.59
CA ASP A 196 12.13 -14.29 26.04
C ASP A 196 11.43 -13.22 25.20
N ILE A 197 10.24 -13.54 24.71
CA ILE A 197 9.57 -12.72 23.71
C ILE A 197 8.08 -12.56 24.03
N ALA A 198 7.55 -11.40 23.65
CA ALA A 198 6.11 -11.18 23.54
C ALA A 198 5.75 -10.94 22.08
N ILE A 199 4.66 -11.56 21.64
CA ILE A 199 4.09 -11.45 20.30
C ILE A 199 2.61 -11.11 20.44
N ASP A 200 2.12 -10.15 19.68
CA ASP A 200 0.72 -9.76 19.64
C ASP A 200 0.32 -9.28 18.24
N ASP A 201 -0.98 -9.11 18.00
CA ASP A 201 -1.54 -8.57 16.76
C ASP A 201 -1.00 -9.27 15.50
N ILE A 202 -1.11 -10.61 15.46
CA ILE A 202 -0.67 -11.39 14.30
C ILE A 202 -1.70 -11.22 13.18
N GLU A 203 -1.27 -10.65 12.06
CA GLU A 203 -2.14 -10.25 10.96
C GLU A 203 -1.67 -10.84 9.64
N LEU A 204 -2.63 -11.30 8.83
CA LEU A 204 -2.47 -11.41 7.40
C LEU A 204 -3.41 -10.42 6.75
N SER A 205 -2.87 -9.55 5.90
CA SER A 205 -3.65 -8.63 5.08
C SER A 205 -3.19 -8.73 3.63
N VAL A 206 -4.03 -8.26 2.71
CA VAL A 206 -3.52 -7.82 1.40
C VAL A 206 -2.49 -6.72 1.67
N CYS A 207 -1.40 -6.69 0.92
CA CYS A 207 -0.41 -5.61 1.06
C CYS A 207 -1.15 -4.27 0.93
N SER A 208 -0.84 -3.32 1.81
CA SER A 208 -1.20 -1.90 1.63
C SER A 208 -0.62 -1.30 0.34
N ASP A 209 0.24 -2.07 -0.34
CA ASP A 209 0.78 -1.82 -1.67
C ASP A 209 -0.09 -2.35 -2.81
N SER A 210 -1.30 -2.87 -2.53
CA SER A 210 -2.41 -2.76 -3.48
C SER A 210 -3.01 -1.36 -3.42
N VAL A 211 -2.14 -0.42 -3.77
CA VAL A 211 -2.52 0.77 -4.48
C VAL A 211 -3.16 1.91 -3.69
N ASP A 212 -2.52 2.40 -2.64
CA ASP A 212 -2.78 3.77 -2.16
C ASP A 212 -1.57 4.69 -2.32
N LEU A 213 -1.86 5.92 -2.78
CA LEU A 213 -0.97 7.06 -2.83
C LEU A 213 -0.28 7.23 -1.47
N CYS A 214 0.98 7.73 -1.41
CA CYS A 214 1.65 8.02 -0.12
C CYS A 214 0.63 8.68 0.82
N ALA A 215 0.37 8.07 2.00
CA ALA A 215 -0.75 8.41 2.87
C ALA A 215 -1.00 9.93 2.94
N GLU A 216 -2.23 10.38 2.71
CA GLU A 216 -2.58 11.81 2.66
C GLU A 216 -2.31 12.58 3.98
N GLN A 217 -1.92 11.87 5.05
CA GLN A 217 -1.53 12.42 6.35
C GLN A 217 -0.01 12.48 6.58
N ASP A 218 0.84 12.38 5.56
CA ASP A 218 2.26 12.67 5.75
C ASP A 218 2.45 14.19 5.98
N THR A 219 2.34 14.61 7.24
CA THR A 219 2.32 16.02 7.69
C THR A 219 3.69 16.69 7.68
N HIS A 220 4.67 16.13 6.98
CA HIS A 220 5.97 16.77 6.75
C HIS A 220 6.01 17.22 5.30
N GLU A 221 6.40 18.48 5.05
CA GLU A 221 6.49 19.08 3.72
C GLU A 221 7.17 18.11 2.73
N SER A 222 6.36 17.35 1.99
CA SER A 222 6.86 16.42 1.01
C SER A 222 7.40 17.26 -0.14
N THR A 223 8.71 17.21 -0.37
CA THR A 223 9.28 17.94 -1.50
C THR A 223 8.90 17.22 -2.79
N SER A 224 7.97 17.79 -3.56
CA SER A 224 7.68 17.34 -4.91
C SER A 224 8.96 17.38 -5.73
N MET A 225 9.32 16.25 -6.34
CA MET A 225 10.44 16.17 -7.27
C MET A 225 10.10 16.89 -8.58
N PHE A 226 8.84 16.76 -9.00
CA PHE A 226 8.23 17.63 -10.00
C PHE A 226 6.73 17.74 -9.75
N LEU A 227 6.15 18.84 -10.24
CA LEU A 227 4.73 19.09 -10.35
C LEU A 227 4.48 19.72 -11.72
N ILE A 228 3.55 19.15 -12.49
CA ILE A 228 3.14 19.65 -13.82
C ILE A 228 1.69 20.15 -13.70
N THR A 229 1.53 21.47 -13.70
CA THR A 229 0.23 22.18 -13.69
C THR A 229 -0.10 22.80 -15.06
N PHE A 230 0.68 22.46 -16.09
CA PHE A 230 0.66 23.03 -17.45
C PHE A 230 0.82 24.57 -17.59
N GLY A 231 0.94 25.30 -16.47
CA GLY A 231 1.07 26.75 -16.42
C GLY A 231 -0.26 27.46 -16.64
N ASN A 232 -0.21 28.78 -16.83
CA ASN A 232 -1.41 29.60 -16.98
C ASN A 232 -1.39 30.48 -18.24
N GLY A 233 -2.57 30.98 -18.63
CA GLY A 233 -2.71 32.00 -19.66
C GLY A 233 -4.14 32.20 -20.18
N SER A 234 -4.43 33.41 -20.64
CA SER A 234 -5.77 33.84 -21.07
C SER A 234 -6.32 33.14 -22.32
N SER A 235 -5.49 32.41 -23.06
CA SER A 235 -5.90 31.69 -24.27
C SER A 235 -6.46 30.31 -23.92
N THR A 236 -7.62 29.98 -24.50
CA THR A 236 -8.24 28.66 -24.29
C THR A 236 -7.35 27.50 -24.63
N TYR A 237 -6.50 27.61 -25.66
CA TYR A 237 -5.51 26.61 -26.00
C TYR A 237 -4.10 27.19 -25.80
N SER A 238 -3.28 26.51 -25.00
CA SER A 238 -1.87 26.84 -24.86
C SER A 238 -1.09 26.39 -26.09
N ASN A 239 -0.10 27.18 -26.50
CA ASN A 239 0.84 26.83 -27.58
C ASN A 239 2.01 25.98 -27.10
N LYS A 240 2.11 25.71 -25.79
CA LYS A 240 3.09 24.78 -25.23
C LYS A 240 2.81 23.37 -25.73
N THR A 241 3.87 22.58 -25.82
CA THR A 241 3.85 21.17 -26.21
C THR A 241 4.18 20.30 -25.01
N LEU A 242 3.87 18.99 -25.04
CA LEU A 242 4.15 18.11 -23.89
C LEU A 242 5.66 17.95 -23.60
N SER A 243 6.53 18.20 -24.59
CA SER A 243 7.98 18.23 -24.38
C SER A 243 8.44 19.39 -23.50
N ASP A 244 7.67 20.49 -23.42
CA ASP A 244 7.95 21.59 -22.48
C ASP A 244 7.81 21.14 -21.00
N PHE A 245 7.16 19.99 -20.78
CA PHE A 245 6.97 19.34 -19.49
C PHE A 245 7.69 17.98 -19.40
N ASN A 246 8.65 17.71 -20.30
CA ASN A 246 9.51 16.53 -20.32
C ASN A 246 8.79 15.16 -20.45
N PHE A 247 7.60 15.11 -21.05
CA PHE A 247 6.93 13.84 -21.34
C PHE A 247 6.47 13.72 -22.79
N THR A 248 6.16 12.48 -23.18
CA THR A 248 5.70 12.13 -24.53
C THR A 248 4.38 11.37 -24.48
N THR A 249 3.67 11.35 -25.60
CA THR A 249 2.36 10.72 -25.78
C THR A 249 2.24 10.18 -27.21
N ASN A 250 1.33 9.23 -27.45
CA ASN A 250 0.98 8.80 -28.81
C ASN A 250 -0.10 9.70 -29.45
N HIS A 251 -0.62 10.67 -28.69
CA HIS A 251 -1.69 11.57 -29.11
C HIS A 251 -1.14 12.79 -29.88
N THR A 252 -1.95 13.37 -30.76
CA THR A 252 -1.57 14.54 -31.57
C THR A 252 -2.17 15.82 -31.01
N GLN A 253 -1.34 16.86 -30.83
CA GLN A 253 -1.82 18.14 -30.32
C GLN A 253 -2.79 18.83 -31.30
N ASN A 254 -3.86 19.40 -30.77
CA ASN A 254 -4.85 20.17 -31.51
C ASN A 254 -5.10 21.51 -30.80
N LEU A 255 -4.94 22.61 -31.53
CA LEU A 255 -5.01 23.99 -31.03
C LEU A 255 -6.25 24.76 -31.47
N GLN A 256 -7.23 24.11 -32.13
CA GLN A 256 -8.30 24.86 -32.80
C GLN A 256 -9.71 24.42 -32.41
N ILE A 257 -10.00 23.12 -32.31
CA ILE A 257 -11.34 22.61 -31.94
C ILE A 257 -11.14 21.19 -31.42
N SER A 258 -11.82 20.82 -30.31
CA SER A 258 -12.00 19.49 -29.68
C SER A 258 -10.99 18.40 -30.04
N PRO A 259 -10.43 17.65 -29.08
CA PRO A 259 -9.82 16.39 -29.44
C PRO A 259 -10.84 15.55 -30.25
N GLY A 260 -10.53 15.31 -31.53
CA GLY A 260 -11.03 14.13 -32.21
C GLY A 260 -10.13 12.96 -31.79
N HIS A 261 -10.44 11.76 -32.26
CA HIS A 261 -9.72 10.55 -31.86
C HIS A 261 -8.20 10.69 -31.82
N GLY A 262 -7.61 10.31 -30.68
CA GLY A 262 -6.16 10.34 -30.47
C GLY A 262 -5.57 11.76 -30.45
N ARG A 263 -6.34 12.78 -30.11
CA ARG A 263 -5.87 14.17 -30.01
C ARG A 263 -5.92 14.68 -28.57
N PHE A 264 -5.17 15.75 -28.34
CA PHE A 264 -5.18 16.44 -27.05
C PHE A 264 -5.08 17.96 -27.22
N GLY A 265 -5.40 18.69 -26.16
CA GLY A 265 -5.12 20.11 -26.00
C GLY A 265 -4.74 20.44 -24.56
N LEU A 266 -3.87 21.43 -24.38
CA LEU A 266 -3.64 22.06 -23.09
C LEU A 266 -4.60 23.25 -23.00
N ILE A 267 -5.61 23.16 -22.13
CA ILE A 267 -6.76 24.05 -22.15
C ILE A 267 -6.99 24.75 -20.81
N ASN A 268 -7.36 26.03 -20.82
CA ASN A 268 -7.64 26.74 -19.56
C ASN A 268 -9.08 26.58 -19.06
N LYS A 269 -9.95 26.04 -19.92
CA LYS A 269 -11.32 25.66 -19.60
C LYS A 269 -11.87 24.69 -20.63
N VAL A 270 -12.82 23.84 -20.22
CA VAL A 270 -13.50 22.90 -21.12
C VAL A 270 -14.25 23.66 -22.23
N PRO A 271 -14.00 23.36 -23.52
CA PRO A 271 -14.64 24.06 -24.64
C PRO A 271 -16.17 23.95 -24.66
N GLY A 272 -16.83 25.02 -25.11
CA GLY A 272 -18.29 25.16 -25.23
C GLY A 272 -18.92 24.46 -26.45
N ASN A 273 -18.22 23.51 -27.07
CA ASN A 273 -18.58 23.00 -28.40
C ASN A 273 -19.61 21.85 -28.36
N PHE A 274 -19.79 21.20 -27.19
CA PHE A 274 -20.69 20.06 -27.03
C PHE A 274 -21.54 20.22 -25.79
N SER A 275 -22.86 20.05 -25.93
CA SER A 275 -23.80 20.11 -24.79
C SER A 275 -23.56 19.00 -23.75
N ALA A 276 -22.99 17.88 -24.18
CA ALA A 276 -22.63 16.73 -23.34
C ALA A 276 -21.47 17.02 -22.38
N TRP A 277 -20.66 18.04 -22.65
CA TRP A 277 -19.48 18.36 -21.85
C TRP A 277 -19.77 19.38 -20.75
N HIS A 278 -18.96 19.32 -19.69
CA HIS A 278 -18.90 20.32 -18.62
C HIS A 278 -18.22 21.62 -19.08
N SER A 279 -18.75 22.26 -20.13
CA SER A 279 -18.22 23.50 -20.70
C SER A 279 -17.98 24.60 -19.65
N ASP A 280 -16.91 25.38 -19.88
CA ASP A 280 -16.42 26.44 -19.00
C ASP A 280 -15.89 25.99 -17.62
N SER A 281 -15.86 24.68 -17.34
CA SER A 281 -15.15 24.17 -16.16
C SER A 281 -13.65 24.43 -16.31
N LEU A 282 -13.03 24.87 -15.21
CA LEU A 282 -11.61 25.24 -15.14
C LEU A 282 -10.73 24.03 -14.81
N ASP A 283 -9.43 24.26 -14.84
CA ASP A 283 -8.41 23.33 -14.38
C ASP A 283 -8.52 23.08 -12.85
N HIS A 284 -7.66 22.20 -12.31
CA HIS A 284 -7.73 21.82 -10.89
C HIS A 284 -6.87 22.72 -9.99
N THR A 285 -5.86 23.40 -10.54
CA THR A 285 -4.86 24.15 -9.78
C THR A 285 -5.54 25.32 -9.03
N PRO A 286 -5.67 25.30 -7.67
CA PRO A 286 -6.53 26.26 -6.97
C PRO A 286 -5.95 27.68 -6.86
N THR A 287 -4.68 27.86 -7.24
CA THR A 287 -3.89 29.06 -6.94
C THR A 287 -3.51 29.90 -8.15
N ASP A 288 -3.89 29.48 -9.36
CA ASP A 288 -3.67 30.26 -10.58
C ASP A 288 -4.97 30.76 -11.20
N ASP A 289 -4.90 31.98 -11.74
CA ASP A 289 -5.92 32.50 -12.63
C ASP A 289 -5.60 32.00 -14.05
N ASP A 290 -6.60 31.47 -14.74
CA ASP A 290 -6.48 30.91 -16.10
C ASP A 290 -5.44 29.77 -16.21
N GLY A 291 -5.36 28.87 -15.22
CA GLY A 291 -4.52 27.66 -15.27
C GLY A 291 -4.92 26.72 -16.41
N HIS A 292 -3.96 26.01 -16.99
CA HIS A 292 -4.18 25.05 -18.07
C HIS A 292 -4.24 23.62 -17.51
N MET A 293 -5.16 22.80 -18.03
CA MET A 293 -5.21 21.34 -17.83
C MET A 293 -4.93 20.60 -19.13
N PHE A 294 -4.58 19.32 -19.03
CA PHE A 294 -4.40 18.43 -20.16
C PHE A 294 -5.70 17.70 -20.50
N LEU A 295 -6.38 18.14 -21.56
CA LEU A 295 -7.57 17.46 -22.10
C LEU A 295 -7.17 16.52 -23.23
N VAL A 296 -7.56 15.25 -23.13
CA VAL A 296 -7.17 14.21 -24.09
C VAL A 296 -8.32 13.22 -24.32
N ASP A 297 -8.55 12.85 -25.58
CA ASP A 297 -9.29 11.63 -25.91
C ASP A 297 -8.33 10.47 -25.64
N VAL A 298 -8.56 9.67 -24.59
CA VAL A 298 -7.59 8.66 -24.16
C VAL A 298 -7.48 7.46 -25.12
N GLY A 299 -8.31 7.40 -26.15
CA GLY A 299 -8.16 6.42 -27.23
C GLY A 299 -8.38 4.97 -26.78
N HIS A 300 -7.67 4.04 -27.41
CA HIS A 300 -7.84 2.61 -27.22
C HIS A 300 -6.96 2.06 -26.10
N ARG A 301 -7.26 0.85 -25.65
CA ARG A 301 -6.44 0.13 -24.68
C ARG A 301 -4.95 0.12 -25.08
N ASN A 302 -4.11 0.54 -24.14
CA ASN A 302 -2.66 0.72 -24.23
C ASN A 302 -2.19 1.93 -25.03
N ASP A 303 -3.07 2.82 -25.49
CA ASP A 303 -2.64 4.12 -26.01
C ASP A 303 -1.93 4.90 -24.90
N GLN A 304 -0.74 5.39 -25.22
CA GLN A 304 0.13 6.05 -24.27
C GLN A 304 -0.30 7.51 -24.11
N ILE A 305 -0.87 7.83 -22.96
CA ILE A 305 -1.32 9.17 -22.59
C ILE A 305 -0.15 10.00 -22.08
N PHE A 306 0.70 9.39 -21.24
CA PHE A 306 1.87 9.99 -20.60
C PHE A 306 3.02 8.99 -20.58
N ASN A 307 4.24 9.44 -20.90
CA ASN A 307 5.47 8.68 -20.77
C ASN A 307 6.61 9.61 -20.36
N TYR A 308 7.11 9.37 -19.16
CA TYR A 308 8.12 10.18 -18.51
C TYR A 308 9.24 9.29 -17.98
N LYS A 309 10.47 9.56 -18.41
CA LYS A 309 11.67 8.89 -17.89
C LYS A 309 12.29 9.72 -16.76
N ILE A 310 12.47 9.09 -15.60
CA ILE A 310 13.11 9.71 -14.44
C ILE A 310 14.48 9.06 -14.24
N ASN A 311 15.47 9.88 -13.88
CA ASN A 311 16.82 9.44 -13.55
C ASN A 311 17.20 9.92 -12.15
N ASN A 312 18.28 9.34 -11.61
CA ASN A 312 18.88 9.71 -10.33
C ASN A 312 17.96 9.49 -9.11
N LEU A 313 17.02 8.53 -9.19
CA LEU A 313 16.26 8.12 -8.03
C LEU A 313 17.17 7.43 -7.01
N CYS A 314 16.97 7.74 -5.74
CA CYS A 314 17.59 6.99 -4.65
C CYS A 314 16.89 5.65 -4.44
N ILE A 315 17.65 4.57 -4.56
CA ILE A 315 17.23 3.21 -4.19
C ILE A 315 17.05 3.16 -2.67
N GLY A 316 15.98 2.53 -2.21
CA GLY A 316 15.62 2.43 -0.79
C GLY A 316 14.67 3.52 -0.29
N LEU A 317 14.38 4.54 -1.11
CA LEU A 317 13.27 5.47 -0.88
C LEU A 317 12.00 4.97 -1.57
N ARG A 318 10.84 5.36 -1.02
CA ARG A 318 9.52 5.16 -1.64
C ARG A 318 9.07 6.47 -2.28
N TYR A 319 8.53 6.39 -3.50
CA TYR A 319 8.03 7.53 -4.26
C TYR A 319 6.52 7.38 -4.50
N GLY A 320 5.84 8.51 -4.65
CA GLY A 320 4.45 8.58 -5.08
C GLY A 320 4.36 9.35 -6.38
N PHE A 321 3.72 8.74 -7.38
CA PHE A 321 3.32 9.39 -8.62
C PHE A 321 1.80 9.57 -8.63
N SER A 322 1.31 10.77 -8.91
CA SER A 322 -0.12 11.07 -8.91
C SER A 322 -0.53 12.08 -9.96
N ALA A 323 -1.80 12.11 -10.31
CA ALA A 323 -2.45 13.18 -11.06
C ALA A 323 -3.92 13.31 -10.63
N TYR A 324 -4.52 14.46 -10.89
CA TYR A 324 -5.96 14.64 -10.80
C TYR A 324 -6.59 14.34 -12.16
N PHE A 325 -7.71 13.64 -12.12
CA PHE A 325 -8.45 13.18 -13.28
C PHE A 325 -9.90 13.62 -13.17
N ALA A 326 -10.50 14.04 -14.28
CA ALA A 326 -11.92 14.37 -14.33
C ALA A 326 -12.52 13.93 -15.66
N ASN A 327 -13.62 13.19 -15.60
CA ASN A 327 -14.44 12.92 -16.77
C ASN A 327 -15.18 14.20 -17.17
N ILE A 328 -15.00 14.65 -18.41
CA ILE A 328 -15.60 15.88 -18.89
C ILE A 328 -17.04 15.73 -19.39
N PHE A 329 -17.53 14.48 -19.51
CA PHE A 329 -18.92 14.21 -19.85
C PHE A 329 -19.83 14.37 -18.62
N LYS A 330 -21.01 14.95 -18.86
CA LYS A 330 -22.09 15.03 -17.88
C LYS A 330 -22.70 13.66 -17.62
N ALA A 331 -23.18 13.45 -16.41
CA ALA A 331 -23.92 12.25 -16.03
C ALA A 331 -25.03 11.90 -17.05
N GLY A 332 -25.12 10.62 -17.41
CA GLY A 332 -26.13 10.09 -18.32
C GLY A 332 -25.82 10.27 -19.80
N CYS A 333 -24.61 10.73 -20.15
CA CYS A 333 -24.16 10.73 -21.54
C CYS A 333 -23.83 9.31 -22.01
N ASN A 334 -24.27 8.95 -23.21
CA ASN A 334 -23.94 7.66 -23.82
C ASN A 334 -22.50 7.68 -24.39
N ALA A 335 -21.50 7.84 -23.54
CA ALA A 335 -20.07 7.85 -23.90
C ALA A 335 -19.30 6.88 -22.98
N PRO A 336 -18.31 6.13 -23.49
CA PRO A 336 -17.46 5.29 -22.65
C PRO A 336 -16.73 6.12 -21.58
N GLU A 337 -16.73 5.60 -20.35
CA GLU A 337 -15.97 6.20 -19.26
C GLU A 337 -14.47 5.95 -19.45
N PRO A 338 -13.61 6.97 -19.25
CA PRO A 338 -12.18 6.79 -19.32
C PRO A 338 -11.68 5.96 -18.12
N ASP A 339 -10.77 5.03 -18.38
CA ASP A 339 -10.00 4.29 -17.36
C ASP A 339 -8.53 4.38 -17.75
N VAL A 340 -7.69 4.76 -16.80
CA VAL A 340 -6.25 4.95 -16.98
C VAL A 340 -5.49 3.94 -16.13
N ARG A 341 -4.61 3.18 -16.78
CA ARG A 341 -3.62 2.33 -16.13
C ARG A 341 -2.31 3.08 -15.94
N LEU A 342 -1.95 3.31 -14.70
CA LEU A 342 -0.65 3.80 -14.28
C LEU A 342 0.33 2.63 -14.23
N GLU A 343 1.52 2.81 -14.78
CA GLU A 343 2.60 1.83 -14.69
C GLU A 343 3.93 2.52 -14.36
N VAL A 344 4.71 1.87 -13.51
CA VAL A 344 6.12 2.21 -13.28
C VAL A 344 6.95 1.03 -13.71
N ARG A 345 7.94 1.27 -14.57
CA ARG A 345 8.81 0.25 -15.15
C ARG A 345 10.27 0.60 -14.96
N ALA A 346 11.13 -0.41 -14.81
CA ALA A 346 12.57 -0.20 -14.83
C ALA A 346 13.02 0.35 -16.19
N ALA A 347 13.90 1.36 -16.21
CA ALA A 347 14.40 1.96 -17.45
C ALA A 347 15.52 1.12 -18.12
N LYS A 348 15.21 -0.12 -18.48
CA LYS A 348 16.09 -1.09 -19.19
C LYS A 348 15.34 -1.72 -20.37
N GLU A 349 16.05 -2.41 -21.27
CA GLU A 349 15.48 -2.93 -22.54
C GLU A 349 14.19 -3.76 -22.36
N ASP A 350 14.12 -4.62 -21.34
CA ASP A 350 12.94 -5.47 -21.09
C ASP A 350 11.85 -4.82 -20.22
N GLY A 351 12.11 -3.64 -19.63
CA GLY A 351 11.09 -2.81 -18.98
C GLY A 351 10.28 -3.48 -17.85
N ASP A 352 10.94 -4.22 -16.95
CA ASP A 352 10.29 -4.92 -15.83
C ASP A 352 9.28 -4.01 -15.12
N LEU A 353 8.07 -4.54 -14.93
CA LEU A 353 7.01 -3.85 -14.21
C LEU A 353 7.36 -3.77 -12.71
N ILE A 354 7.46 -2.55 -12.19
CA ILE A 354 7.73 -2.26 -10.78
C ILE A 354 6.41 -2.10 -10.03
N ALA A 355 5.46 -1.36 -10.59
CA ALA A 355 4.14 -1.11 -10.00
C ALA A 355 3.10 -0.85 -11.09
N SER A 356 1.84 -1.26 -10.87
CA SER A 356 0.71 -0.88 -11.73
C SER A 356 -0.58 -0.65 -10.95
N LYS A 357 -1.40 0.31 -11.40
CA LYS A 357 -2.72 0.66 -10.88
C LYS A 357 -3.66 0.97 -12.04
N SER A 358 -4.89 0.47 -12.02
CA SER A 358 -5.98 1.10 -12.78
C SER A 358 -6.67 2.16 -11.93
N THR A 359 -7.08 3.26 -12.53
CA THR A 359 -8.03 4.18 -11.90
C THR A 359 -9.38 3.50 -11.70
N GLY A 360 -9.71 2.51 -12.54
CA GLY A 360 -11.09 2.11 -12.78
C GLY A 360 -11.76 3.15 -13.67
N ASP A 361 -13.03 2.93 -13.99
CA ASP A 361 -13.81 3.90 -14.74
C ASP A 361 -13.92 5.20 -13.94
N ILE A 362 -13.57 6.32 -14.59
CA ILE A 362 -13.69 7.65 -14.02
C ILE A 362 -15.12 8.14 -14.35
N PRO A 363 -16.00 8.27 -13.34
CA PRO A 363 -17.43 8.31 -13.58
C PRO A 363 -17.88 9.63 -14.19
N GLN A 364 -18.95 9.58 -14.97
CA GLN A 364 -19.67 10.77 -15.41
C GLN A 364 -20.49 11.37 -14.25
N CYS A 365 -20.22 12.62 -13.90
CA CYS A 365 -20.89 13.30 -12.78
C CYS A 365 -21.80 14.45 -13.25
N ASN A 366 -22.75 14.84 -12.40
CA ASN A 366 -23.62 16.01 -12.67
C ASN A 366 -22.84 17.33 -12.72
N ASN A 367 -21.73 17.41 -11.98
CA ASN A 367 -20.74 18.49 -12.03
C ASN A 367 -19.38 17.89 -12.35
N MET A 368 -18.50 18.63 -13.06
CA MET A 368 -17.11 18.21 -13.25
C MET A 368 -16.44 18.06 -11.88
N THR A 369 -15.97 16.85 -11.60
CA THR A 369 -15.39 16.48 -10.30
C THR A 369 -14.02 15.91 -10.56
N TRP A 370 -13.01 16.51 -9.94
CA TRP A 370 -11.63 16.02 -9.99
C TRP A 370 -11.42 14.97 -8.90
N SER A 371 -10.82 13.84 -9.27
CA SER A 371 -10.39 12.81 -8.35
C SER A 371 -8.89 12.58 -8.46
N LYS A 372 -8.19 12.53 -7.34
CA LYS A 372 -6.77 12.23 -7.31
C LYS A 372 -6.56 10.73 -7.46
N HIS A 373 -5.77 10.33 -8.46
CA HIS A 373 -5.31 8.96 -8.60
C HIS A 373 -3.80 8.90 -8.72
N GLY A 374 -3.22 7.79 -8.29
CA GLY A 374 -1.79 7.58 -8.43
C GLY A 374 -1.31 6.30 -7.79
N ILE A 375 -0.01 6.10 -7.84
CA ILE A 375 0.66 4.86 -7.49
C ILE A 375 1.95 5.16 -6.71
N SER A 376 2.21 4.37 -5.67
CA SER A 376 3.49 4.39 -4.96
C SER A 376 4.39 3.26 -5.44
N PHE A 377 5.70 3.51 -5.44
CA PHE A 377 6.70 2.54 -5.88
C PHE A 377 8.05 2.74 -5.18
N SER A 378 8.81 1.65 -5.07
CA SER A 378 10.20 1.67 -4.62
C SER A 378 11.09 1.23 -5.78
N PRO A 379 11.95 2.11 -6.33
CA PRO A 379 12.69 1.80 -7.55
C PRO A 379 13.81 0.80 -7.25
N THR A 380 13.96 -0.19 -8.13
CA THR A 380 15.02 -1.21 -8.06
C THR A 380 16.31 -0.77 -8.77
N SER A 381 16.28 0.38 -9.44
CA SER A 381 17.41 1.04 -10.09
C SER A 381 17.29 2.57 -9.94
N SER A 382 18.31 3.33 -10.29
CA SER A 382 18.26 4.80 -10.24
C SER A 382 17.44 5.43 -11.38
N SER A 383 16.87 4.65 -12.30
CA SER A 383 16.08 5.16 -13.42
C SER A 383 14.84 4.31 -13.70
N VAL A 384 13.70 4.98 -13.83
CA VAL A 384 12.41 4.37 -14.12
C VAL A 384 11.70 5.11 -15.25
N VAL A 385 10.75 4.44 -15.87
CA VAL A 385 9.76 5.03 -16.80
C VAL A 385 8.40 4.96 -16.13
N ILE A 386 7.70 6.09 -16.08
CA ILE A 386 6.32 6.18 -15.62
C ILE A 386 5.42 6.35 -16.84
N LEU A 387 4.37 5.54 -16.91
CA LEU A 387 3.39 5.53 -17.98
C LEU A 387 1.98 5.78 -17.43
N MET A 388 1.20 6.58 -18.14
CA MET A 388 -0.27 6.51 -18.10
C MET A 388 -0.73 5.92 -19.43
N LEU A 389 -1.44 4.82 -19.36
CA LEU A 389 -1.95 4.09 -20.52
C LEU A 389 -3.46 4.06 -20.46
N SER A 390 -4.15 4.23 -21.58
CA SER A 390 -5.59 3.96 -21.62
C SER A 390 -5.84 2.48 -21.31
N ASN A 391 -6.83 2.23 -20.46
CA ASN A 391 -7.27 0.89 -20.09
C ASN A 391 -8.68 0.58 -20.60
N VAL A 392 -9.24 1.46 -21.43
CA VAL A 392 -10.59 1.34 -21.99
C VAL A 392 -10.66 0.18 -22.97
N ASN A 393 -11.50 -0.82 -22.68
CA ASN A 393 -11.63 -2.05 -23.48
C ASN A 393 -12.48 -1.87 -24.76
N GLN A 394 -13.33 -0.83 -24.82
CA GLN A 394 -14.19 -0.54 -25.97
C GLN A 394 -14.31 0.98 -26.16
N SER A 395 -13.75 1.51 -27.24
CA SER A 395 -14.08 2.85 -27.71
C SER A 395 -15.22 2.74 -28.71
N TYR A 396 -16.40 3.27 -28.39
CA TYR A 396 -17.43 3.49 -29.41
C TYR A 396 -16.87 4.50 -30.42
N GLN A 397 -16.93 4.17 -31.71
CA GLN A 397 -16.18 4.83 -32.78
C GLN A 397 -16.47 6.33 -32.97
N ASP A 398 -17.39 6.95 -32.22
CA ASP A 398 -17.81 8.34 -32.45
C ASP A 398 -18.19 9.17 -31.20
N LEU A 399 -18.12 8.63 -29.96
CA LEU A 399 -18.66 9.31 -28.76
C LEU A 399 -17.59 9.74 -27.74
N GLY A 400 -16.32 9.42 -27.99
CA GLY A 400 -15.17 9.85 -27.18
C GLY A 400 -15.07 9.18 -25.80
N ASN A 401 -13.87 9.14 -25.24
CA ASN A 401 -13.57 8.83 -23.83
C ASN A 401 -12.66 9.94 -23.26
N ASP A 402 -13.10 11.17 -23.46
CA ASP A 402 -12.33 12.37 -23.15
C ASP A 402 -12.12 12.55 -21.64
N LEU A 403 -10.87 12.86 -21.28
CA LEU A 403 -10.40 12.97 -19.91
C LEU A 403 -9.62 14.26 -19.72
N ALA A 404 -9.95 15.01 -18.68
CA ALA A 404 -9.11 16.09 -18.19
C ALA A 404 -8.13 15.53 -17.15
N ILE A 405 -6.86 15.94 -17.26
CA ILE A 405 -5.76 15.55 -16.39
C ILE A 405 -5.05 16.82 -15.92
N ASP A 406 -4.76 16.92 -14.63
CA ASP A 406 -4.02 18.05 -14.07
C ASP A 406 -3.17 17.64 -12.89
N ASP A 407 -2.30 18.54 -12.43
CA ASP A 407 -1.49 18.39 -11.20
C ASP A 407 -0.70 17.07 -11.17
N ILE A 408 0.03 16.77 -12.25
CA ILE A 408 0.85 15.54 -12.34
C ILE A 408 2.09 15.72 -11.46
N GLU A 409 2.18 14.93 -10.39
CA GLU A 409 3.19 15.04 -9.35
C GLU A 409 4.00 13.76 -9.20
N LEU A 410 5.31 13.92 -8.98
CA LEU A 410 6.15 12.91 -8.35
C LEU A 410 6.71 13.46 -7.05
N ARG A 411 6.63 12.70 -5.96
CA ARG A 411 7.18 13.05 -4.65
C ARG A 411 7.83 11.87 -3.94
N VAL A 412 8.63 12.15 -2.91
CA VAL A 412 9.13 11.16 -1.96
C VAL A 412 8.07 10.93 -0.87
N CYS A 413 7.78 9.69 -0.51
CA CYS A 413 6.72 9.33 0.45
C CYS A 413 7.12 9.42 1.94
N SER A 414 8.39 9.73 2.29
CA SER A 414 8.82 9.89 3.69
C SER A 414 10.27 10.38 3.80
N GLY A 415 10.49 11.44 4.61
CA GLY A 415 11.80 11.88 5.13
C GLY A 415 12.32 13.23 4.61
N ASN A 416 13.17 13.91 5.40
CA ASN A 416 13.90 15.15 5.03
C ASN A 416 14.97 14.94 3.91
N HIS A 417 14.80 13.93 3.07
CA HIS A 417 15.76 13.55 2.03
C HIS A 417 15.34 14.13 0.68
N SER A 418 16.27 14.81 0.00
CA SER A 418 16.09 15.20 -1.40
C SER A 418 15.97 13.93 -2.26
N GLY A 419 14.88 13.76 -2.99
CA GLY A 419 14.58 12.57 -3.80
C GLY A 419 15.53 12.26 -4.97
N LEU A 420 16.59 13.05 -5.13
CA LEU A 420 17.65 12.83 -6.11
C LEU A 420 18.96 12.49 -5.40
N CYS A 421 19.58 11.39 -5.80
CA CYS A 421 20.89 11.00 -5.32
C CYS A 421 21.99 11.78 -6.07
N PRO A 422 23.07 12.22 -5.39
CA PRO A 422 24.19 12.85 -6.07
C PRO A 422 24.79 11.88 -7.09
N PRO A 423 25.23 12.36 -8.26
CA PRO A 423 25.91 11.52 -9.24
C PRO A 423 27.18 10.91 -8.59
N SER A 424 27.34 9.60 -8.75
CA SER A 424 28.50 8.83 -8.29
C SER A 424 29.79 9.25 -8.98
#